data_AF-A0A7U9REA9-F1
#
_entry.id   AF-A0A7U9REA9-F1
#
_cell.length_a   1.000
_cell.length_b   1.000
_cell.length_c   1.000
_cell.angle_alpha   90.00
_cell.angle_beta   90.00
_cell.angle_gamma   90.00
#
_symmetry.space_group_name_H-M   'P 1'
#
loop_
_entity.id
_entity.type
_entity.pdbx_description
1 polymer ?
#
loop_
_entity_poly.entity_id
_entity_poly.type
_entity_poly.pdbx_seq_one_letter_code
_entity_poly.pdbx_strand_id
1 'polypeptide(L)'
;MSQNNSNDKAAMLAMIEKINEVSGFDPTPFAVDYTDLATGEVRKRLPVMMQMAWFRMKYPEGKIAVQVTPAKDCFVATARVYPKYSDPVEAYLAEATASRGYLADMPSVSPREWAQTAAVGIALRNAGFGLQFSMAGEDFEENAPNELGMTENDAENKAPQSPIPEQVQTPQQEEEYTAMPVAPKELTQEEKLQQAMAKPCPITKFSGKTLGEVLSLDPGAITWVATKFKGDEELTQAAKFICEYAAQQATA
;
A
#
# COMPACT_ATOMS: atom_id res chain seq x y z
N MET A 1 36.21 25.42 -16.36
CA MET A 1 34.95 26.18 -16.18
C MET A 1 33.85 25.38 -15.45
N SER A 2 34.12 24.21 -14.84
CA SER A 2 33.07 23.38 -14.21
C SER A 2 32.85 23.59 -12.70
N GLN A 3 33.68 24.37 -12.00
CA GLN A 3 33.54 24.54 -10.54
C GLN A 3 32.45 25.53 -10.12
N ASN A 4 32.17 26.57 -10.93
CA ASN A 4 31.07 27.50 -10.60
C ASN A 4 29.71 26.80 -10.55
N ASN A 5 29.45 25.90 -11.51
CA ASN A 5 28.17 25.19 -11.59
C ASN A 5 27.92 24.25 -10.39
N SER A 6 28.99 23.72 -9.78
CA SER A 6 28.88 22.87 -8.58
C SER A 6 28.64 23.67 -7.30
N ASN A 7 29.24 24.85 -7.16
CA ASN A 7 29.01 25.72 -6.00
C ASN A 7 27.60 26.31 -6.01
N ASP A 8 27.09 26.68 -7.18
CA ASP A 8 25.73 27.19 -7.33
C ASP A 8 24.69 26.11 -7.01
N LYS A 9 24.93 24.86 -7.44
CA LYS A 9 24.07 23.72 -7.09
C LYS A 9 24.07 23.43 -5.58
N ALA A 10 25.23 23.46 -4.93
CA ALA A 10 25.33 23.25 -3.49
C ALA A 10 24.61 24.38 -2.70
N ALA A 11 24.73 25.63 -3.15
CA ALA A 11 24.03 26.76 -2.55
C ALA A 11 22.51 26.68 -2.74
N MET A 12 22.05 26.23 -3.90
CA MET A 12 20.62 25.99 -4.16
C MET A 12 20.06 24.84 -3.31
N LEU A 13 20.80 23.74 -3.15
CA LEU A 13 20.43 22.64 -2.26
C LEU A 13 20.28 23.11 -0.81
N ALA A 14 21.20 23.96 -0.33
CA ALA A 14 21.12 24.54 1.01
C ALA A 14 19.88 25.44 1.21
N MET A 15 19.31 26.01 0.14
CA MET A 15 18.02 26.72 0.23
C MET A 15 16.83 25.76 0.32
N ILE A 16 16.89 24.61 -0.35
CA ILE A 16 15.86 23.56 -0.29
C ILE A 16 15.85 22.92 1.10
N GLU A 17 17.00 22.78 1.75
CA GLU A 17 17.10 22.30 3.14
C GLU A 17 16.36 23.19 4.15
N LYS A 18 16.15 24.48 3.84
CA LYS A 18 15.39 25.40 4.69
C LYS A 18 13.87 25.21 4.60
N ILE A 19 13.39 24.46 3.61
CA ILE A 19 11.96 24.18 3.47
C ILE A 19 11.49 23.37 4.68
N ASN A 20 10.47 23.88 5.36
CA ASN A 20 9.89 23.26 6.57
C ASN A 20 10.89 23.00 7.70
N GLU A 21 12.00 23.74 7.78
CA GLU A 21 12.98 23.61 8.85
C GLU A 21 12.31 23.69 10.24
N VAL A 22 12.78 22.84 11.15
CA VAL A 22 12.40 22.78 12.56
C VAL A 22 13.67 22.91 13.40
N SER A 23 13.70 23.90 14.30
CA SER A 23 14.85 24.14 15.17
C SER A 23 15.26 22.89 15.95
N GLY A 24 16.52 22.48 15.80
CA GLY A 24 17.08 21.33 16.51
C GLY A 24 16.78 19.96 15.88
N PHE A 25 16.20 19.90 14.69
CA PHE A 25 15.95 18.65 13.96
C PHE A 25 16.68 18.63 12.62
N ASP A 26 17.53 17.61 12.41
CA ASP A 26 18.18 17.33 11.13
C ASP A 26 17.69 15.98 10.58
N PRO A 27 17.02 15.94 9.41
CA PRO A 27 16.55 14.69 8.79
C PRO A 27 17.66 13.87 8.10
N THR A 28 18.84 14.45 7.88
CA THR A 28 19.93 13.84 7.08
C THR A 28 20.42 12.48 7.60
N PRO A 29 20.62 12.27 8.92
CA PRO A 29 21.09 10.99 9.46
C PRO A 29 20.10 9.84 9.25
N PHE A 30 18.84 10.15 8.96
CA PHE A 30 17.77 9.17 8.78
C PHE A 30 17.51 8.82 7.31
N ALA A 31 18.21 9.48 6.38
CA ALA A 31 18.10 9.17 4.96
C ALA A 31 18.70 7.80 4.66
N VAL A 32 17.94 6.96 3.95
CA VAL A 32 18.35 5.61 3.56
C VAL A 32 18.54 5.53 2.06
N ASP A 33 19.48 4.69 1.62
CA ASP A 33 19.65 4.39 0.21
C ASP A 33 18.47 3.58 -0.30
N TYR A 34 17.88 4.02 -1.40
CA TYR A 34 16.77 3.38 -2.08
C TYR A 34 17.13 3.17 -3.54
N THR A 35 17.07 1.91 -3.96
CA THR A 35 17.30 1.54 -5.36
C THR A 35 15.97 1.57 -6.10
N ASP A 36 15.90 2.38 -7.15
CA ASP A 36 14.79 2.34 -8.07
C ASP A 36 14.85 1.03 -8.87
N LEU A 37 13.77 0.24 -8.83
CA LEU A 37 13.72 -1.06 -9.50
C LEU A 37 13.61 -0.92 -11.03
N ALA A 38 13.18 0.22 -11.54
CA ALA A 38 13.05 0.48 -12.97
C ALA A 38 14.38 0.96 -13.58
N THR A 39 15.10 1.86 -12.90
CA THR A 39 16.33 2.46 -13.44
C THR A 39 17.61 1.85 -12.86
N GLY A 40 17.53 1.11 -11.75
CA GLY A 40 18.68 0.60 -11.00
C GLY A 40 19.44 1.68 -10.24
N GLU A 41 18.98 2.94 -10.25
CA GLU A 41 19.66 4.05 -9.62
C GLU A 41 19.48 4.02 -8.09
N VAL A 42 20.58 4.16 -7.36
CA VAL A 42 20.57 4.27 -5.90
C VAL A 42 20.47 5.73 -5.52
N ARG A 43 19.33 6.11 -4.94
CA ARG A 43 19.05 7.47 -4.46
C ARG A 43 18.77 7.46 -2.97
N LYS A 44 19.19 8.50 -2.26
CA LYS A 44 18.80 8.66 -0.86
C LYS A 44 17.31 9.03 -0.79
N ARG A 45 16.62 8.49 0.21
CA ARG A 45 15.26 8.92 0.53
C ARG A 45 15.06 8.93 2.02
N LEU A 46 14.22 9.85 2.48
CA LEU A 46 13.77 9.84 3.86
C LEU A 46 12.63 8.80 4.03
N PRO A 47 12.72 7.85 4.96
CA PRO A 47 11.60 6.94 5.25
C PRO A 47 10.33 7.69 5.62
N VAL A 48 9.16 7.16 5.24
CA VAL A 48 7.86 7.81 5.45
C VAL A 48 7.62 8.14 6.93
N MET A 49 8.01 7.26 7.85
CA MET A 49 7.90 7.50 9.28
C MET A 49 8.66 8.77 9.73
N MET A 50 9.82 9.02 9.14
CA MET A 50 10.62 10.20 9.47
C MET A 50 10.07 11.47 8.81
N GLN A 51 9.50 11.36 7.60
CA GLN A 51 8.73 12.45 7.00
C GLN A 51 7.51 12.82 7.85
N MET A 52 6.77 11.83 8.38
CA MET A 52 5.63 12.05 9.26
C MET A 52 6.04 12.69 10.59
N ALA A 53 7.17 12.26 11.18
CA ALA A 53 7.70 12.88 12.39
C ALA A 53 8.05 14.35 12.14
N TRP A 54 8.76 14.65 11.04
CA TRP A 54 9.09 16.01 10.64
C TRP A 54 7.83 16.87 10.42
N PHE A 55 6.85 16.34 9.70
CA PHE A 55 5.56 17.00 9.50
C PHE A 55 4.86 17.33 10.82
N ARG A 56 4.81 16.39 11.76
CA ARG A 56 4.20 16.60 13.10
C ARG A 56 4.93 17.64 13.93
N MET A 57 6.25 17.75 13.78
CA MET A 57 7.03 18.79 14.46
C MET A 57 6.76 20.19 13.88
N LYS A 58 6.57 20.29 12.55
CA LYS A 58 6.26 21.56 11.88
C LYS A 58 4.80 21.98 12.05
N TYR A 59 3.88 21.01 11.99
CA TYR A 59 2.44 21.15 12.09
C TYR A 59 1.89 20.21 13.17
N PRO A 60 1.93 20.61 14.46
CA PRO A 60 1.43 19.78 15.56
C PRO A 60 -0.07 19.44 15.46
N GLU A 61 -0.84 20.34 14.85
CA GLU A 61 -2.27 20.13 14.55
C GLU A 61 -2.50 19.59 13.12
N GLY A 62 -1.44 19.21 12.42
CA GLY A 62 -1.50 18.73 11.05
C GLY A 62 -2.22 17.39 10.94
N LYS A 63 -2.89 17.19 9.80
CA LYS A 63 -3.66 15.97 9.53
C LYS A 63 -3.17 15.34 8.23
N ILE A 64 -3.07 14.01 8.23
CA ILE A 64 -2.85 13.22 7.01
C ILE A 64 -4.09 12.36 6.83
N ALA A 65 -4.87 12.62 5.77
CA ALA A 65 -6.04 11.82 5.43
C ALA A 65 -5.66 10.82 4.33
N VAL A 66 -6.07 9.56 4.47
CA VAL A 66 -5.81 8.52 3.47
C VAL A 66 -7.11 7.85 3.10
N GLN A 67 -7.38 7.75 1.80
CA GLN A 67 -8.48 6.97 1.22
C GLN A 67 -7.91 5.85 0.38
N VAL A 68 -8.54 4.68 0.40
CA VAL A 68 -8.10 3.53 -0.38
C VAL A 68 -9.28 2.90 -1.10
N THR A 69 -9.11 2.68 -2.39
CA THR A 69 -10.09 2.03 -3.25
C THR A 69 -9.48 0.74 -3.81
N PRO A 70 -10.13 -0.42 -3.62
CA PRO A 70 -9.71 -1.64 -4.31
C PRO A 70 -9.99 -1.51 -5.81
N ALA A 71 -9.05 -1.98 -6.62
CA ALA A 71 -9.20 -2.16 -8.06
C ALA A 71 -8.96 -3.65 -8.40
N LYS A 72 -9.09 -4.02 -9.68
CA LYS A 72 -9.06 -5.43 -10.11
C LYS A 72 -7.88 -6.23 -9.56
N ASP A 73 -6.66 -5.72 -9.74
CA ASP A 73 -5.41 -6.42 -9.39
C ASP A 73 -4.51 -5.57 -8.47
N CYS A 74 -5.04 -4.48 -7.90
CA CYS A 74 -4.28 -3.54 -7.07
C CYS A 74 -5.14 -2.78 -6.07
N PHE A 75 -4.50 -2.07 -5.15
CA PHE A 75 -5.12 -1.04 -4.33
C PHE A 75 -4.62 0.32 -4.77
N VAL A 76 -5.55 1.27 -4.93
CA VAL A 76 -5.26 2.67 -5.20
C VAL A 76 -5.47 3.44 -3.90
N ALA A 77 -4.41 4.07 -3.39
CA ALA A 77 -4.48 4.89 -2.20
C ALA A 77 -4.21 6.35 -2.55
N THR A 78 -5.02 7.25 -2.01
CA THR A 78 -4.86 8.71 -2.13
C THR A 78 -4.62 9.28 -0.74
N ALA A 79 -3.56 10.07 -0.59
CA ALA A 79 -3.21 10.73 0.66
C ALA A 79 -3.26 12.25 0.49
N ARG A 80 -3.86 12.95 1.45
CA ARG A 80 -3.92 14.42 1.53
C ARG A 80 -3.28 14.89 2.83
N VAL A 81 -2.40 15.88 2.74
CA VAL A 81 -1.68 16.47 3.86
C VAL A 81 -2.24 17.85 4.16
N TYR A 82 -2.72 18.09 5.37
CA TYR A 82 -3.34 19.36 5.79
C TYR A 82 -2.50 20.03 6.88
N PRO A 83 -2.29 21.35 6.83
CA PRO A 83 -1.54 22.04 7.87
C PRO A 83 -2.29 22.03 9.21
N LYS A 84 -3.63 21.96 9.20
CA LYS A 84 -4.47 21.82 10.38
C LYS A 84 -5.62 20.83 10.16
N TYR A 85 -5.99 20.08 11.20
CA TYR A 85 -7.07 19.09 11.13
C TYR A 85 -8.47 19.69 10.91
N SER A 86 -8.66 20.97 11.22
CA SER A 86 -9.92 21.71 11.09
C SER A 86 -10.07 22.43 9.74
N ASP A 87 -9.05 22.36 8.88
CA ASP A 87 -9.12 22.98 7.56
C ASP A 87 -10.16 22.28 6.66
N PRO A 88 -10.78 23.02 5.72
CA PRO A 88 -11.68 22.44 4.73
C PRO A 88 -11.03 21.30 3.94
N VAL A 89 -11.84 20.39 3.39
CA VAL A 89 -11.36 19.21 2.64
C VAL A 89 -10.45 19.58 1.46
N GLU A 90 -10.65 20.73 0.84
CA GLU A 90 -9.87 21.21 -0.32
C GLU A 90 -8.60 21.98 0.07
N ALA A 91 -8.44 22.35 1.34
CA ALA A 91 -7.33 23.16 1.83
C ALA A 91 -6.12 22.29 2.25
N TYR A 92 -5.73 21.33 1.41
CA TYR A 92 -4.54 20.50 1.64
C TYR A 92 -3.27 21.17 1.07
N LEU A 93 -2.12 20.96 1.72
CA LEU A 93 -0.79 21.35 1.22
C LEU A 93 -0.40 20.54 -0.01
N ALA A 94 -0.71 19.25 0.00
CA ALA A 94 -0.41 18.33 -1.08
C ALA A 94 -1.35 17.13 -1.08
N GLU A 95 -1.59 16.60 -2.26
CA GLU A 95 -2.24 15.31 -2.50
C GLU A 95 -1.30 14.43 -3.32
N ALA A 96 -1.34 13.12 -3.08
CA ALA A 96 -0.72 12.15 -3.96
C ALA A 96 -1.52 10.86 -3.99
N THR A 97 -1.45 10.18 -5.14
CA THR A 97 -2.07 8.87 -5.35
C THR A 97 -0.98 7.86 -5.70
N ALA A 98 -1.07 6.66 -5.14
CA ALA A 98 -0.21 5.54 -5.46
C ALA A 98 -1.04 4.26 -5.59
N SER A 99 -0.69 3.42 -6.57
CA SER A 99 -1.28 2.10 -6.75
C SER A 99 -0.24 1.01 -6.52
N ARG A 100 -0.62 -0.08 -5.85
CA ARG A 100 0.24 -1.27 -5.66
C ARG A 100 -0.56 -2.54 -5.83
N GLY A 101 -0.01 -3.45 -6.62
CA GLY A 101 -0.51 -4.82 -6.80
C GLY A 101 0.18 -5.79 -5.87
N TYR A 102 -0.26 -7.05 -5.91
CA TYR A 102 0.41 -8.15 -5.25
C TYR A 102 1.79 -8.39 -5.87
N LEU A 103 2.80 -8.62 -5.03
CA LEU A 103 4.13 -9.06 -5.46
C LEU A 103 4.42 -10.46 -4.95
N ALA A 104 4.65 -11.38 -5.88
CA ALA A 104 5.01 -12.77 -5.56
C ALA A 104 6.33 -12.87 -4.78
N ASP A 105 7.28 -11.97 -5.03
CA ASP A 105 8.59 -11.95 -4.37
C ASP A 105 8.55 -11.40 -2.94
N MET A 106 7.48 -10.70 -2.58
CA MET A 106 7.28 -10.11 -1.25
C MET A 106 5.86 -10.42 -0.73
N PRO A 107 5.54 -11.71 -0.49
CA PRO A 107 4.18 -12.13 -0.15
C PRO A 107 3.72 -11.61 1.22
N SER A 108 4.64 -11.18 2.07
CA SER A 108 4.35 -10.58 3.38
C SER A 108 3.94 -9.11 3.29
N VAL A 109 4.14 -8.44 2.15
CA VAL A 109 3.80 -7.03 1.98
C VAL A 109 2.37 -6.91 1.47
N SER A 110 1.48 -6.39 2.32
CA SER A 110 0.10 -6.10 1.92
C SER A 110 0.08 -5.01 0.84
N PRO A 111 -0.51 -5.27 -0.34
CA PRO A 111 -0.61 -4.26 -1.41
C PRO A 111 -1.37 -3.01 -0.97
N ARG A 112 -2.35 -3.18 -0.08
CA ARG A 112 -3.10 -2.07 0.53
C ARG A 112 -2.20 -1.17 1.37
N GLU A 113 -1.49 -1.75 2.35
CA GLU A 113 -0.62 -1.00 3.26
C GLU A 113 0.53 -0.35 2.51
N TRP A 114 1.02 -1.02 1.47
CA TRP A 114 2.08 -0.50 0.63
C TRP A 114 1.60 0.68 -0.21
N ALA A 115 0.43 0.59 -0.85
CA ALA A 115 -0.18 1.70 -1.56
C ALA A 115 -0.39 2.91 -0.64
N GLN A 116 -0.92 2.69 0.57
CA GLN A 116 -1.11 3.75 1.58
C GLN A 116 0.21 4.41 1.96
N THR A 117 1.22 3.62 2.31
CA THR A 117 2.54 4.13 2.72
C THR A 117 3.20 4.90 1.58
N ALA A 118 3.08 4.42 0.34
CA ALA A 118 3.59 5.09 -0.84
C ALA A 118 2.88 6.43 -1.08
N ALA A 119 1.54 6.46 -1.05
CA ALA A 119 0.76 7.68 -1.24
C ALA A 119 1.11 8.73 -0.18
N VAL A 120 1.19 8.35 1.10
CA VAL A 120 1.58 9.26 2.19
C VAL A 120 3.00 9.80 1.99
N GLY A 121 3.95 8.95 1.64
CA GLY A 121 5.34 9.37 1.39
C GLY A 121 5.48 10.33 0.20
N ILE A 122 4.70 10.15 -0.86
CA ILE A 122 4.71 11.08 -2.00
C ILE A 122 4.03 12.40 -1.61
N ALA A 123 2.88 12.37 -0.93
CA ALA A 123 2.17 13.57 -0.51
C ALA A 123 3.00 14.43 0.46
N LEU A 124 3.67 13.80 1.43
CA LEU A 124 4.56 14.51 2.36
C LEU A 124 5.77 15.12 1.65
N ARG A 125 6.36 14.40 0.69
CA ARG A 125 7.43 14.94 -0.14
C ARG A 125 6.97 16.13 -0.97
N ASN A 126 5.80 16.04 -1.59
CA ASN A 126 5.19 17.14 -2.35
C ASN A 126 4.90 18.36 -1.45
N ALA A 127 4.58 18.13 -0.17
CA ALA A 127 4.44 19.17 0.85
C ALA A 127 5.79 19.72 1.38
N GLY A 128 6.93 19.24 0.85
CA GLY A 128 8.28 19.70 1.18
C GLY A 128 9.01 18.91 2.26
N PHE A 129 8.46 17.79 2.74
CA PHE A 129 9.11 16.95 3.76
C PHE A 129 9.98 15.88 3.11
N GLY A 130 11.28 16.14 3.01
CA GLY A 130 12.26 15.20 2.43
C GLY A 130 12.52 15.40 0.94
N LEU A 131 12.16 16.57 0.40
CA LEU A 131 12.44 16.96 -0.99
C LEU A 131 13.96 16.97 -1.28
N GLN A 132 14.77 17.40 -0.32
CA GLN A 132 16.24 17.49 -0.44
C GLN A 132 16.93 16.14 -0.67
N PHE A 133 16.28 15.02 -0.34
CA PHE A 133 16.89 13.68 -0.49
C PHE A 133 16.62 13.08 -1.87
N SER A 134 15.50 13.44 -2.50
CA SER A 134 15.05 12.79 -3.73
C SER A 134 14.68 13.82 -4.79
N MET A 135 15.56 14.81 -5.01
CA MET A 135 15.46 15.72 -6.15
C MET A 135 15.70 14.96 -7.47
N ALA A 136 14.76 14.10 -7.83
CA ALA A 136 14.57 13.60 -9.17
C ALA A 136 13.43 14.43 -9.77
N GLY A 137 13.81 15.61 -10.26
CA GLY A 137 13.00 16.35 -11.21
C GLY A 137 13.57 16.06 -12.59
N GLU A 138 12.78 15.33 -13.39
CA GLU A 138 12.79 15.37 -14.85
C GLU A 138 13.97 14.74 -15.59
N ASP A 139 14.24 13.45 -15.37
CA ASP A 139 14.64 12.58 -16.48
C ASP A 139 13.36 11.93 -17.01
N PHE A 140 12.57 12.69 -17.77
CA PHE A 140 11.50 12.07 -18.55
C PHE A 140 12.13 11.21 -19.63
N GLU A 141 11.61 10.00 -19.84
CA GLU A 141 11.97 9.24 -21.04
C GLU A 141 11.67 10.12 -22.26
N GLU A 142 12.63 10.23 -23.18
CA GLU A 142 12.55 11.11 -24.36
C GLU A 142 11.31 10.84 -25.22
N ASN A 143 10.69 9.67 -25.05
CA ASN A 143 9.43 9.29 -25.68
C ASN A 143 8.40 8.87 -24.62
N ALA A 144 7.59 9.82 -24.16
CA ALA A 144 6.36 9.47 -23.44
C ALA A 144 5.38 8.82 -24.43
N PRO A 145 4.80 7.64 -24.13
CA PRO A 145 3.74 7.09 -24.96
C PRO A 145 2.58 8.09 -25.06
N ASN A 146 2.01 8.25 -26.26
CA ASN A 146 0.95 9.21 -26.51
C ASN A 146 -0.37 8.75 -25.86
N GLU A 147 -0.57 9.12 -24.60
CA GLU A 147 -1.77 8.79 -23.81
C GLU A 147 -3.04 9.51 -24.30
N LEU A 148 -2.90 10.48 -25.22
CA LEU A 148 -4.01 11.25 -25.79
C LEU A 148 -4.48 10.73 -27.16
N GLY A 149 -3.86 9.67 -27.70
CA GLY A 149 -4.32 9.03 -28.94
C GLY A 149 -4.27 9.93 -30.18
N MET A 150 -3.47 10.99 -30.17
CA MET A 150 -3.31 11.88 -31.32
C MET A 150 -2.40 11.21 -32.36
N THR A 151 -2.97 10.62 -33.40
CA THR A 151 -2.20 10.12 -34.54
C THR A 151 -1.44 11.28 -35.18
N GLU A 152 -0.12 11.28 -35.04
CA GLU A 152 0.76 12.14 -35.83
C GLU A 152 0.70 11.67 -37.28
N ASN A 153 -0.05 12.37 -38.13
CA ASN A 153 0.38 12.75 -39.47
C ASN A 153 -0.61 13.71 -40.14
N ASP A 154 -0.02 14.72 -40.79
CA ASP A 154 -0.58 15.67 -41.76
C ASP A 154 -1.44 16.82 -41.23
N ALA A 155 -0.82 18.00 -41.05
CA ALA A 155 -1.07 19.13 -41.96
C ALA A 155 -0.36 20.42 -41.51
N GLU A 156 0.30 21.05 -42.48
CA GLU A 156 0.80 22.41 -42.44
C GLU A 156 -0.23 23.44 -41.92
N ASN A 157 0.23 24.29 -41.01
CA ASN A 157 0.00 25.74 -40.97
C ASN A 157 -1.35 26.28 -41.50
N LYS A 158 -2.32 26.48 -40.59
CA LYS A 158 -3.14 27.71 -40.53
C LYS A 158 -4.01 27.73 -39.27
N ALA A 159 -3.84 28.76 -38.44
CA ALA A 159 -4.93 29.23 -37.56
C ALA A 159 -6.12 29.68 -38.45
N PRO A 160 -7.39 29.54 -37.99
CA PRO A 160 -7.95 30.60 -37.15
C PRO A 160 -9.01 30.17 -36.12
N GLN A 161 -9.05 30.95 -35.03
CA GLN A 161 -10.20 31.46 -34.26
C GLN A 161 -11.37 30.54 -33.83
N SER A 162 -11.66 30.63 -32.53
CA SER A 162 -12.77 30.07 -31.73
C SER A 162 -14.18 30.28 -32.32
N PRO A 163 -15.22 29.55 -31.86
CA PRO A 163 -15.87 29.85 -30.57
C PRO A 163 -16.33 28.64 -29.72
N ILE A 164 -16.51 28.90 -28.43
CA ILE A 164 -17.18 28.02 -27.43
C ILE A 164 -18.70 28.02 -27.72
N PRO A 165 -19.40 26.88 -27.56
CA PRO A 165 -20.63 26.83 -26.75
C PRO A 165 -20.70 25.55 -25.86
N GLU A 166 -20.82 25.67 -24.54
CA GLU A 166 -22.06 25.63 -23.74
C GLU A 166 -22.71 24.23 -23.56
N GLN A 167 -22.54 23.72 -22.33
CA GLN A 167 -23.48 22.98 -21.48
C GLN A 167 -24.39 21.89 -22.08
N VAL A 168 -24.24 20.65 -21.58
CA VAL A 168 -25.40 19.82 -21.16
C VAL A 168 -25.04 19.04 -19.87
N GLN A 169 -25.97 19.14 -18.93
CA GLN A 169 -26.01 18.57 -17.58
C GLN A 169 -26.34 17.06 -17.56
N THR A 170 -25.75 16.33 -16.59
CA THR A 170 -26.21 15.20 -15.72
C THR A 170 -27.32 14.23 -16.18
N PRO A 171 -27.41 12.96 -15.66
CA PRO A 171 -27.34 12.58 -14.22
C PRO A 171 -26.56 11.28 -13.90
N GLN A 172 -25.82 11.22 -12.77
CA GLN A 172 -26.27 10.72 -11.46
C GLN A 172 -27.04 9.39 -11.53
N GLN A 173 -26.39 8.31 -11.08
CA GLN A 173 -27.07 7.17 -10.47
C GLN A 173 -26.46 6.92 -9.09
N GLU A 174 -27.27 7.22 -8.10
CA GLU A 174 -27.18 6.74 -6.73
C GLU A 174 -27.41 5.23 -6.72
N GLU A 175 -26.54 4.48 -6.05
CA GLU A 175 -26.98 3.27 -5.36
C GLU A 175 -26.48 3.34 -3.91
N GLU A 176 -27.42 3.71 -3.06
CA GLU A 176 -27.42 3.53 -1.62
C GLU A 176 -27.59 2.03 -1.32
N TYR A 177 -26.71 1.46 -0.50
CA TYR A 177 -27.15 0.48 0.49
C TYR A 177 -26.29 0.54 1.75
N THR A 178 -27.02 0.72 2.84
CA THR A 178 -26.62 0.80 4.23
C THR A 178 -25.96 -0.48 4.76
N ALA A 179 -24.87 -0.33 5.53
CA ALA A 179 -24.74 -0.81 6.92
C ALA A 179 -23.29 -0.65 7.43
N MET A 180 -23.09 0.17 8.46
CA MET A 180 -21.97 0.07 9.40
C MET A 180 -22.40 -0.80 10.60
N PRO A 181 -21.51 -1.20 11.54
CA PRO A 181 -20.05 -1.44 11.49
C PRO A 181 -19.65 -2.79 12.15
N VAL A 182 -18.52 -3.40 11.78
CA VAL A 182 -17.81 -4.33 12.70
C VAL A 182 -16.30 -4.13 12.63
N ALA A 183 -15.71 -3.96 13.81
CA ALA A 183 -14.30 -3.71 14.09
C ALA A 183 -13.36 -4.83 13.57
N PRO A 184 -12.11 -4.53 13.20
CA PRO A 184 -11.12 -5.54 12.85
C PRO A 184 -10.64 -6.25 14.13
N LYS A 185 -10.89 -7.56 14.24
CA LYS A 185 -10.30 -8.42 15.26
C LYS A 185 -9.18 -9.24 14.61
N GLU A 186 -8.04 -9.27 15.28
CA GLU A 186 -6.81 -9.95 14.90
C GLU A 186 -7.03 -11.45 14.63
N LEU A 187 -6.23 -12.02 13.72
CA LEU A 187 -6.23 -13.42 13.31
C LEU A 187 -6.01 -14.35 14.53
N THR A 188 -7.09 -14.80 15.19
CA THR A 188 -7.03 -15.71 16.34
C THR A 188 -6.82 -17.16 15.88
N GLN A 189 -6.16 -17.98 16.72
CA GLN A 189 -5.85 -19.41 16.52
C GLN A 189 -6.98 -20.27 15.92
N GLU A 190 -8.23 -19.83 16.09
CA GLU A 190 -9.45 -20.42 15.57
C GLU A 190 -9.55 -20.41 14.03
N GLU A 191 -9.03 -19.39 13.33
CA GLU A 191 -9.03 -19.38 11.85
C GLU A 191 -8.02 -20.38 11.28
N LYS A 192 -6.86 -20.54 11.93
CA LYS A 192 -5.91 -21.61 11.59
C LYS A 192 -6.50 -23.00 11.84
N LEU A 193 -7.32 -23.15 12.89
CA LEU A 193 -8.05 -24.38 13.16
C LEU A 193 -9.12 -24.65 12.10
N GLN A 194 -9.89 -23.65 11.68
CA GLN A 194 -10.88 -23.80 10.61
C GLN A 194 -10.21 -24.22 9.30
N GLN A 195 -9.05 -23.64 8.99
CA GLN A 195 -8.26 -24.03 7.82
C GLN A 195 -7.74 -25.48 7.92
N ALA A 196 -7.33 -25.91 9.12
CA ALA A 196 -6.94 -27.30 9.38
C ALA A 196 -8.15 -28.26 9.26
N MET A 197 -9.31 -27.87 9.80
CA MET A 197 -10.56 -28.64 9.76
C MET A 197 -11.13 -28.75 8.35
N ALA A 198 -10.89 -27.76 7.47
CA ALA A 198 -11.33 -27.76 6.08
C ALA A 198 -10.52 -28.69 5.16
N LYS A 199 -9.37 -29.21 5.60
CA LYS A 199 -8.57 -30.15 4.79
C LYS A 199 -9.31 -31.50 4.63
N PRO A 200 -9.24 -32.15 3.47
CA PRO A 200 -9.95 -33.40 3.20
C PRO A 200 -9.38 -34.57 4.01
N CYS A 201 -10.24 -35.44 4.53
CA CYS A 201 -9.81 -36.61 5.28
C CYS A 201 -9.22 -37.70 4.34
N PRO A 202 -8.01 -38.21 4.62
CA PRO A 202 -7.36 -39.20 3.75
C PRO A 202 -7.83 -40.65 3.98
N ILE A 203 -8.77 -40.88 4.90
CA ILE A 203 -9.28 -42.22 5.20
C ILE A 203 -10.32 -42.61 4.14
N THR A 204 -10.09 -43.71 3.43
CA THR A 204 -10.98 -44.20 2.34
C THR A 204 -12.43 -44.44 2.81
N LYS A 205 -12.63 -44.78 4.09
CA LYS A 205 -13.94 -44.95 4.72
C LYS A 205 -14.72 -43.62 4.88
N PHE A 206 -14.03 -42.48 4.88
CA PHE A 206 -14.59 -41.13 4.98
C PHE A 206 -14.20 -40.25 3.77
N SER A 207 -13.91 -40.89 2.62
CA SER A 207 -13.52 -40.19 1.40
C SER A 207 -14.60 -39.18 0.99
N GLY A 208 -14.19 -37.92 0.81
CA GLY A 208 -15.08 -36.80 0.48
C GLY A 208 -15.53 -35.95 1.68
N LYS A 209 -15.18 -36.32 2.93
CA LYS A 209 -15.44 -35.51 4.12
C LYS A 209 -14.19 -34.77 4.59
N THR A 210 -14.39 -33.62 5.23
CA THR A 210 -13.31 -32.80 5.81
C THR A 210 -12.87 -33.34 7.18
N LEU A 211 -11.66 -32.98 7.62
CA LEU A 211 -11.15 -33.36 8.94
C LEU A 211 -12.05 -32.85 10.08
N GLY A 212 -12.70 -31.71 9.91
CA GLY A 212 -13.69 -31.17 10.85
C GLY A 212 -14.96 -32.03 10.95
N GLU A 213 -15.53 -32.44 9.81
CA GLU A 213 -16.70 -33.32 9.80
C GLU A 213 -16.39 -34.71 10.35
N VAL A 214 -15.18 -35.22 10.09
CA VAL A 214 -14.73 -36.51 10.63
C VAL A 214 -14.42 -36.42 12.12
N LEU A 215 -13.94 -35.27 12.64
CA LEU A 215 -13.79 -35.06 14.08
C LEU A 215 -15.13 -35.19 14.83
N SER A 216 -16.22 -34.63 14.28
CA SER A 216 -17.55 -34.73 14.88
C SER A 216 -18.17 -36.13 14.81
N LEU A 217 -17.73 -36.97 13.86
CA LEU A 217 -18.28 -38.31 13.62
C LEU A 217 -17.45 -39.42 14.27
N ASP A 218 -16.12 -39.31 14.25
CA ASP A 218 -15.17 -40.27 14.80
C ASP A 218 -13.85 -39.59 15.20
N PRO A 219 -13.72 -39.16 16.47
CA PRO A 219 -12.47 -38.58 17.00
C PRO A 219 -11.26 -39.54 16.92
N GLY A 220 -11.52 -40.86 16.87
CA GLY A 220 -10.49 -41.88 16.72
C GLY A 220 -9.85 -41.88 15.34
N ALA A 221 -10.62 -41.52 14.31
CA ALA A 221 -10.14 -41.39 12.94
C ALA A 221 -9.12 -40.26 12.79
N ILE A 222 -9.36 -39.09 13.41
CA ILE A 222 -8.41 -37.96 13.39
C ILE A 222 -7.13 -38.30 14.16
N THR A 223 -7.25 -38.99 15.29
CA THR A 223 -6.10 -39.47 16.08
C THR A 223 -5.26 -40.48 15.28
N TRP A 224 -5.90 -41.32 14.47
CA TRP A 224 -5.21 -42.23 13.55
C TRP A 224 -4.49 -41.48 12.44
N VAL A 225 -5.09 -40.43 11.85
CA VAL A 225 -4.43 -39.56 10.87
C VAL A 225 -3.23 -38.83 11.48
N ALA A 226 -3.33 -38.40 12.73
CA ALA A 226 -2.24 -37.73 13.44
C ALA A 226 -1.05 -38.66 13.78
N THR A 227 -1.26 -39.97 13.93
CA THR A 227 -0.24 -40.88 14.51
C THR A 227 0.17 -42.07 13.63
N LYS A 228 -0.69 -42.51 12.71
CA LYS A 228 -0.50 -43.75 11.93
C LYS A 228 -0.55 -43.54 10.42
N PHE A 229 -1.03 -42.39 9.94
CA PHE A 229 -1.04 -42.08 8.52
C PHE A 229 0.40 -41.78 8.04
N LYS A 230 0.88 -42.58 7.08
CA LYS A 230 2.17 -42.40 6.39
C LYS A 230 1.95 -41.87 4.98
N GLY A 231 1.17 -40.80 4.89
CA GLY A 231 0.94 -40.10 3.62
C GLY A 231 1.47 -38.67 3.72
N ASP A 232 0.60 -37.73 3.39
CA ASP A 232 0.88 -36.31 3.37
C ASP A 232 1.20 -35.74 4.77
N GLU A 233 2.37 -35.10 4.88
CA GLU A 233 2.89 -34.58 6.15
C GLU A 233 2.10 -33.36 6.63
N GLU A 234 1.52 -32.56 5.72
CA GLU A 234 0.70 -31.40 6.06
C GLU A 234 -0.67 -31.81 6.62
N LEU A 235 -1.25 -32.91 6.11
CA LEU A 235 -2.47 -33.52 6.66
C LEU A 235 -2.23 -34.11 8.05
N THR A 236 -1.05 -34.70 8.25
CA THR A 236 -0.64 -35.24 9.56
C THR A 236 -0.46 -34.11 10.58
N GLN A 237 0.16 -32.99 10.20
CA GLN A 237 0.30 -31.81 11.06
C GLN A 237 -1.04 -31.13 11.34
N ALA A 238 -1.92 -31.00 10.35
CA ALA A 238 -3.27 -30.47 10.54
C ALA A 238 -4.09 -31.34 11.51
N ALA A 239 -4.03 -32.66 11.36
CA ALA A 239 -4.70 -33.59 12.28
C ALA A 239 -4.13 -33.54 13.71
N LYS A 240 -2.80 -33.43 13.87
CA LYS A 240 -2.16 -33.22 15.18
C LYS A 240 -2.62 -31.93 15.83
N PHE A 241 -2.63 -30.83 15.09
CA PHE A 241 -3.07 -29.52 15.58
C PHE A 241 -4.53 -29.56 16.04
N ILE A 242 -5.41 -30.23 15.29
CA ILE A 242 -6.81 -30.42 15.67
C ILE A 242 -6.94 -31.28 16.94
N CYS A 243 -6.17 -32.35 17.07
CA CYS A 243 -6.16 -33.20 18.27
C CYS A 243 -5.66 -32.45 19.52
N GLU A 244 -4.58 -31.67 19.39
CA GLU A 244 -4.02 -30.88 20.49
C GLU A 244 -4.99 -29.78 20.93
N TYR A 245 -5.64 -29.12 19.98
CA TYR A 245 -6.62 -28.08 20.27
C TYR A 245 -7.89 -28.66 20.93
N ALA A 246 -8.39 -29.81 20.45
CA ALA A 246 -9.51 -30.50 21.09
C ALA A 246 -9.17 -30.96 22.52
N ALA A 247 -7.93 -31.40 22.76
CA ALA A 247 -7.45 -31.74 24.11
C ALA A 247 -7.36 -30.52 25.04
N GLN A 248 -6.94 -29.36 24.50
CA GLN A 248 -6.89 -28.10 25.25
C GLN A 248 -8.30 -27.61 25.62
N GLN A 249 -9.28 -27.71 24.71
CA GLN A 249 -10.67 -27.37 25.01
C GLN A 249 -11.32 -28.30 26.04
N ALA A 250 -10.95 -29.59 26.06
CA ALA A 250 -11.47 -30.54 27.05
C ALA A 250 -10.85 -30.40 28.46
N THR A 251 -9.74 -29.66 28.57
CA THR A 251 -9.01 -29.44 29.84
C THR A 251 -9.33 -28.09 30.48
N ALA A 252 -10.03 -27.20 29.76
CA ALA A 252 -10.51 -25.90 30.22
C ALA A 252 -11.93 -26.00 30.79
#